data_AF-A0A536KD26-F1
#
_entry.id   AF-A0A536KD26-F1
#
_cell.length_a   1.000
_cell.length_b   1.000
_cell.length_c   1.000
_cell.angle_alpha   90.00
_cell.angle_beta   90.00
_cell.angle_gamma   90.00
#
_symmetry.space_group_name_H-M   'P 1'
#
loop_
_entity.id
_entity.type
_entity.pdbx_description
1 polymer ?
#
loop_
_entity_poly.entity_id
_entity_poly.type
_entity_poly.pdbx_seq_one_letter_code
_entity_poly.pdbx_strand_id
1 'polypeptide(L)' 'MIERWEALSPFVQAAIALPPLSVVLFLVNVGPFNQPLGRAIFYGVFEGGVVTALLLVATANEKSKRRSGGPPPP' A
#
# COMPACT_ATOMS: atom_id res chain seq x y z
N MET A 1 17.91 -0.12 0.91
CA MET A 1 16.61 -0.76 1.24
C MET A 1 15.60 -0.63 0.11
N ILE A 2 15.43 0.56 -0.47
CA ILE A 2 14.48 0.82 -1.57
C ILE A 2 14.68 -0.11 -2.78
N GLU A 3 15.92 -0.30 -3.23
CA GLU A 3 16.21 -1.21 -4.36
C GLU A 3 15.79 -2.66 -4.09
N ARG A 4 15.87 -3.14 -2.84
CA ARG A 4 15.45 -4.49 -2.46
C ARG A 4 13.94 -4.66 -2.57
N TRP A 5 13.17 -3.62 -2.18
CA TRP A 5 11.71 -3.60 -2.33
C TRP A 5 11.32 -3.54 -3.80
N GLU A 6 11.92 -2.62 -4.57
CA GLU A 6 11.65 -2.43 -6.00
C GLU A 6 12.06 -3.62 -6.88
N ALA A 7 12.93 -4.49 -6.38
CA ALA A 7 13.32 -5.75 -7.03
C ALA A 7 12.26 -6.86 -6.91
N LEU A 8 11.35 -6.75 -5.93
CA LEU A 8 10.25 -7.70 -5.77
C LEU A 8 9.23 -7.55 -6.92
N SER A 9 8.62 -8.66 -7.32
CA SER A 9 7.50 -8.60 -8.27
C SER A 9 6.32 -7.84 -7.63
N PRO A 10 5.46 -7.18 -8.43
CA PRO A 10 4.29 -6.48 -7.90
C PRO A 10 3.38 -7.36 -7.05
N PHE A 11 3.28 -8.66 -7.39
CA PHE A 11 2.51 -9.62 -6.60
C PHE A 11 3.09 -9.83 -5.20
N VAL A 12 4.42 -9.95 -5.07
CA VAL A 12 5.07 -10.11 -3.77
C VAL A 12 4.98 -8.82 -2.95
N GLN A 13 5.14 -7.66 -3.59
CA GLN A 13 4.92 -6.37 -2.94
C GLN A 13 3.49 -6.25 -2.40
N ALA A 14 2.49 -6.64 -3.20
CA ALA A 14 1.09 -6.65 -2.78
C ALA A 14 0.86 -7.61 -1.60
N ALA A 15 1.39 -8.83 -1.66
CA ALA A 15 1.24 -9.83 -0.61
C ALA A 15 1.85 -9.38 0.73
N ILE A 16 2.91 -8.56 0.69
CA ILE A 16 3.54 -7.99 1.89
C ILE A 16 2.75 -6.77 2.40
N ALA A 17 2.33 -5.88 1.51
CA ALA A 17 1.70 -4.62 1.88
C ALA A 17 0.24 -4.76 2.30
N LEU A 18 -0.52 -5.65 1.66
CA LEU A 18 -1.96 -5.76 1.84
C LEU A 18 -2.36 -6.14 3.28
N PRO A 19 -1.77 -7.16 3.94
CA PRO A 19 -2.18 -7.53 5.29
C PRO A 19 -2.03 -6.39 6.32
N PRO A 20 -0.86 -5.75 6.49
CA PRO A 20 -0.72 -4.69 7.48
C PRO A 20 -1.58 -3.47 7.14
N LEU A 21 -1.70 -3.07 5.86
CA LEU A 21 -2.57 -1.96 5.46
C LEU A 21 -4.03 -2.25 5.77
N SER A 22 -4.50 -3.47 5.51
CA SER A 22 -5.88 -3.86 5.81
C SER A 22 -6.16 -3.86 7.31
N VAL A 23 -5.20 -4.31 8.12
CA VAL A 23 -5.31 -4.28 9.60
C VAL A 23 -5.36 -2.85 10.12
N VAL A 24 -4.47 -1.97 9.63
CA VAL A 24 -4.47 -0.56 10.03
C VAL A 24 -5.80 0.10 9.69
N LEU A 25 -6.29 -0.08 8.47
CA LEU A 25 -7.55 0.53 8.03
C LEU A 25 -8.75 -0.06 8.76
N PHE A 26 -8.75 -1.37 9.04
CA PHE A 26 -9.74 -1.98 9.94
C PHE A 26 -9.76 -1.28 11.30
N LEU A 27 -8.60 -1.07 11.93
CA LEU A 27 -8.51 -0.40 13.24
C LEU A 27 -8.94 1.07 13.17
N VAL A 28 -8.64 1.77 12.08
CA VAL A 28 -9.14 3.14 11.83
C VAL A 28 -10.67 3.16 11.72
N ASN A 29 -11.25 2.18 11.03
CA ASN A 29 -12.69 2.06 10.88
C ASN A 29 -13.40 1.70 12.20
N VAL A 30 -12.81 0.82 13.02
CA VAL A 30 -13.38 0.43 14.32
C VAL A 30 -13.18 1.51 15.38
N GLY A 31 -11.99 2.10 15.49
CA GLY A 31 -11.66 3.05 16.54
C GLY A 31 -12.16 4.47 16.21
N PRO A 32 -11.38 5.26 15.46
CA PRO A 32 -11.73 6.63 15.08
C PRO A 32 -13.12 6.80 14.46
N PHE A 33 -13.52 5.92 13.54
CA PHE A 33 -14.80 6.06 12.83
C PHE A 33 -15.97 5.32 13.49
N ASN A 34 -15.70 4.56 14.57
CA ASN A 34 -16.70 3.81 15.34
C ASN A 34 -17.71 3.06 14.46
N GLN A 35 -17.24 2.42 13.39
CA GLN A 35 -18.11 1.72 12.46
C GLN A 35 -18.54 0.35 13.01
N PRO A 36 -19.72 -0.16 12.60
CA PRO A 36 -20.12 -1.54 12.90
C PRO A 36 -19.07 -2.54 12.41
N LEU A 37 -18.79 -3.58 13.21
CA LEU A 37 -17.67 -4.52 12.98
C LEU A 37 -17.64 -5.09 11.56
N GLY A 38 -18.77 -5.57 11.04
CA GLY A 38 -18.84 -6.13 9.68
C GLY A 38 -18.47 -5.11 8.59
N ARG A 39 -18.87 -3.86 8.78
CA ARG A 39 -18.54 -2.76 7.86
C ARG A 39 -17.06 -2.40 7.95
N ALA A 40 -16.51 -2.38 9.16
CA ALA A 40 -15.09 -2.14 9.38
C ALA A 40 -14.20 -3.24 8.76
N ILE A 41 -14.62 -4.52 8.84
CA ILE A 41 -13.90 -5.63 8.20
C ILE A 41 -13.89 -5.43 6.67
N PHE A 42 -15.06 -5.14 6.09
CA PHE A 42 -15.17 -4.92 4.65
C PHE A 42 -14.29 -3.74 4.19
N TYR A 43 -14.38 -2.58 4.85
CA TYR A 43 -13.57 -1.42 4.50
C TYR A 43 -12.08 -1.65 4.74
N GLY A 44 -11.69 -2.34 5.82
CA GLY A 44 -10.30 -2.71 6.04
C GLY A 44 -9.69 -3.44 4.84
N VAL A 45 -10.37 -4.46 4.31
CA VAL A 45 -9.90 -5.21 3.13
C VAL A 45 -10.00 -4.40 1.84
N PHE A 46 -11.14 -3.74 1.60
CA PHE A 46 -11.38 -2.98 0.37
C PHE A 46 -10.42 -1.78 0.24
N GLU A 47 -10.36 -0.94 1.27
CA GLU A 47 -9.46 0.22 1.32
C GLU A 47 -8.01 -0.23 1.35
N GLY A 48 -7.70 -1.32 2.08
CA GLY A 48 -6.38 -1.95 2.07
C GLY A 48 -5.93 -2.34 0.65
N GLY A 49 -6.83 -2.90 -0.15
CA GLY A 49 -6.61 -3.21 -1.57
C GLY A 49 -6.31 -1.95 -2.39
N VAL A 50 -7.11 -0.90 -2.23
CA VAL A 50 -6.93 0.38 -2.93
C VAL A 50 -5.59 1.02 -2.56
N VAL A 51 -5.27 1.14 -1.27
CA VAL A 51 -4.01 1.74 -0.80
C VAL A 51 -2.80 0.90 -1.24
N THR A 52 -2.92 -0.42 -1.24
CA THR A 52 -1.87 -1.31 -1.79
C THR A 52 -1.65 -1.04 -3.27
N ALA A 53 -2.72 -0.92 -4.07
CA ALA A 53 -2.58 -0.61 -5.49
C ALA A 53 -1.89 0.75 -5.72
N LEU A 54 -2.27 1.78 -4.95
CA LEU A 54 -1.63 3.09 -5.00
C LEU A 54 -0.14 3.02 -4.64
N LEU A 55 0.22 2.25 -3.62
CA LEU A 55 1.61 2.03 -3.22
C LEU A 55 2.43 1.38 -4.35
N LEU A 56 1.87 0.38 -5.05
CA LEU A 56 2.55 -0.28 -6.17
C LEU A 56 2.76 0.67 -7.36
N VAL A 57 1.75 1.48 -7.69
CA VAL A 57 1.85 2.49 -8.74
C VAL A 57 2.89 3.54 -8.39
N ALA A 58 2.89 4.05 -7.15
CA ALA A 58 3.90 4.99 -6.67
C ALA A 58 5.31 4.39 -6.76
N THR A 59 5.47 3.13 -6.32
CA THR A 59 6.75 2.41 -6.41
C THR A 59 7.22 2.27 -7.86
N ALA A 60 6.33 1.92 -8.79
CA ALA A 60 6.66 1.79 -10.20
C ALA A 60 7.06 3.15 -10.83
N ASN A 61 6.36 4.22 -10.48
CA ASN A 61 6.66 5.57 -10.95
C ASN A 61 8.02 6.05 -10.46
N GLU A 62 8.32 5.88 -9.17
CA GLU A 62 9.62 6.25 -8.60
C GLU A 62 10.77 5.44 -9.21
N LYS A 63 10.58 4.12 -9.40
CA LYS A 63 11.55 3.27 -10.11
C LYS A 63 11.79 3.74 -11.54
N SER A 64 10.73 4.12 -12.27
CA SER A 64 10.85 4.63 -13.63
C SER A 64 11.60 5.97 -13.65
N LYS A 65 11.26 6.91 -12.77
CA LYS A 65 11.91 8.21 -12.66
C LYS A 65 13.42 8.09 -12.44
N ARG A 66 13.85 7.17 -11.57
CA ARG A 66 15.26 6.86 -11.33
C ARG A 66 15.96 6.32 -12.58
N ARG A 67 15.31 5.41 -13.32
CA ARG A 67 15.88 4.82 -14.55
C ARG A 67 15.97 5.81 -15.71
N SER A 68 15.02 6.75 -15.79
CA SER A 68 14.97 7.77 -16.84
C SER A 68 15.92 8.96 -16.60
N GLY A 69 16.77 8.92 -15.56
CA GLY A 69 17.71 10.01 -15.26
C GLY A 69 17.04 11.25 -14.66
N GLY A 70 15.88 11.10 -14.03
CA GLY A 70 15.20 12.19 -13.33
C GLY A 70 16.10 12.79 -12.23
N PRO A 71 15.93 14.08 -11.89
CA PRO A 71 16.79 14.77 -10.92
C PRO A 71 16.83 14.01 -9.58
N PRO A 72 17.99 14.01 -8.89
CA PRO A 72 18.14 13.30 -7.62
C PRO A 72 17.08 13.77 -6.62
N PRO A 73 16.55 12.87 -5.78
CA PRO A 73 15.61 13.27 -4.72
C PRO A 73 16.29 14.28 -3.78
N PRO A 74 15.51 15.22 -3.19
CA PRO A 74 16.04 16.18 -2.21
C PRO A 74 16.60 15.50 -0.96
#